data_AF-A0A378LWG6-F1
#
_entry.id   AF-A0A378LWG6-F1
#
_cell.length_a   1.000
_cell.length_b   1.000
_cell.length_c   1.000
_cell.angle_alpha   90.00
_cell.angle_beta   90.00
_cell.angle_gamma   90.00
#
_symmetry.space_group_name_H-M   'P 1'
#
loop_
_entity.id
_entity.type
_entity.pdbx_description
1 polymer ?
#
loop_
_entity_poly.entity_id
_entity_poly.type
_entity_poly.pdbx_seq_one_letter_code
_entity_poly.pdbx_strand_id
1 'polypeptide(L)'
;MPSSRWQEQNLIDEEALTLKKICFGLKNYLHGCPKEYENFFQDCAKISLFLQDTDAVLNQLRTLNTLLVAEANKRGVPFSDDDNVDALKHHKVLRSVLEHELHKIGFAPNLGKALDVLELSTFKKIFSKGLLLKDPGAGLEHGEFTHPIQWLLIGLQQKDTPFLTLPILKIFNTFGHGDNYLLIWSVVVDLLKEACYDARSPERLHRMILNSDDPDLELLKILCHSRIKKRVMNLQSTFFSEKKLYPNKEYIPSDDKNLLYPLNN
;
A
#
# COMPACT_ATOMS: atom_id res chain seq x y z
N MET A 1 -19.22 -33.65 -19.84
CA MET A 1 -18.65 -32.35 -19.40
C MET A 1 -19.12 -32.10 -17.98
N PRO A 2 -18.23 -31.82 -17.01
CA PRO A 2 -18.66 -31.49 -15.65
C PRO A 2 -19.57 -30.25 -15.72
N SER A 3 -20.73 -30.26 -15.04
CA SER A 3 -21.63 -29.11 -15.06
C SER A 3 -20.99 -27.93 -14.33
N SER A 4 -21.20 -26.70 -14.83
CA SER A 4 -20.68 -25.44 -14.27
C SER A 4 -20.79 -25.34 -12.74
N ARG A 5 -21.90 -25.86 -12.19
CA ARG A 5 -22.18 -25.90 -10.75
C ARG A 5 -21.16 -26.69 -9.90
N TRP A 6 -20.54 -27.73 -10.46
CA TRP A 6 -19.47 -28.49 -9.79
C TRP A 6 -18.13 -27.75 -9.82
N GLN A 7 -17.89 -26.96 -10.88
CA GLN A 7 -16.67 -26.14 -10.99
C GLN A 7 -16.74 -24.94 -10.04
N GLU A 8 -17.89 -24.27 -9.95
CA GLU A 8 -18.13 -23.19 -8.98
C GLU A 8 -17.98 -23.68 -7.53
N GLN A 9 -18.55 -24.83 -7.19
CA GLN A 9 -18.44 -25.39 -5.84
C GLN A 9 -16.99 -25.73 -5.46
N ASN A 10 -16.21 -26.31 -6.40
CA ASN A 10 -14.80 -26.64 -6.16
C ASN A 10 -13.95 -25.38 -5.93
N LEU A 11 -14.22 -24.28 -6.66
CA LEU A 11 -13.53 -22.99 -6.46
C LEU A 11 -13.83 -22.40 -5.08
N ILE A 12 -15.11 -22.43 -4.66
CA ILE A 12 -15.53 -21.98 -3.32
C ILE A 12 -14.84 -22.81 -2.23
N ASP A 13 -14.71 -24.12 -2.43
CA ASP A 13 -14.09 -25.03 -1.47
C ASP A 13 -12.56 -24.82 -1.38
N GLU A 14 -11.89 -24.49 -2.49
CA GLU A 14 -10.46 -24.17 -2.54
C GLU A 14 -10.12 -22.81 -1.90
N GLU A 15 -10.92 -21.77 -2.14
CA GLU A 15 -10.78 -20.48 -1.47
C GLU A 15 -10.99 -20.61 0.04
N ALA A 16 -12.03 -21.34 0.45
CA ALA A 16 -12.31 -21.60 1.86
C ALA A 16 -11.17 -22.37 2.55
N LEU A 17 -10.54 -23.33 1.85
CA LEU A 17 -9.38 -24.07 2.35
C LEU A 17 -8.14 -23.18 2.47
N THR A 18 -7.92 -22.29 1.50
CA THR A 18 -6.78 -21.35 1.51
C THR A 18 -6.94 -20.31 2.62
N LEU A 19 -8.14 -19.76 2.79
CA LEU A 19 -8.48 -18.87 3.91
C LEU A 19 -8.17 -19.56 5.24
N LYS A 20 -8.63 -20.80 5.42
CA LYS A 20 -8.39 -21.58 6.65
C LYS A 20 -6.91 -21.81 6.91
N LYS A 21 -6.10 -22.11 5.88
CA LYS A 21 -4.64 -22.28 6.00
C LYS A 21 -3.95 -20.98 6.41
N ILE A 22 -4.30 -19.86 5.79
CA ILE A 22 -3.74 -18.55 6.13
C ILE A 22 -4.14 -18.17 7.56
N CYS A 23 -5.42 -18.25 7.91
CA CYS A 23 -5.91 -18.00 9.26
C CYS A 23 -5.20 -18.90 10.30
N PHE A 24 -5.04 -20.18 10.01
CA PHE A 24 -4.36 -21.13 10.90
C PHE A 24 -2.87 -20.77 11.06
N GLY A 25 -2.18 -20.42 9.98
CA GLY A 25 -0.80 -19.94 10.02
C GLY A 25 -0.66 -18.69 10.88
N LEU A 26 -1.51 -17.68 10.67
CA LEU A 26 -1.51 -16.44 11.44
C LEU A 26 -1.81 -16.67 12.93
N LYS A 27 -2.77 -17.54 13.25
CA LYS A 27 -3.11 -17.88 14.65
C LYS A 27 -1.99 -18.64 15.36
N ASN A 28 -1.30 -19.53 14.66
CA ASN A 28 -0.18 -20.27 15.23
C ASN A 28 1.06 -19.40 15.41
N TYR A 29 1.24 -18.39 14.56
CA TYR A 29 2.33 -17.43 14.67
C TYR A 29 2.32 -16.67 16.01
N LEU A 30 1.15 -16.57 16.67
CA LEU A 30 0.97 -15.79 17.91
C LEU A 30 0.75 -16.61 19.19
N HIS A 31 0.96 -17.93 19.16
CA HIS A 31 0.84 -18.81 20.33
C HIS A 31 -0.40 -18.55 21.20
N GLY A 32 -1.59 -18.63 20.59
CA GLY A 32 -2.87 -18.43 21.27
C GLY A 32 -3.46 -17.06 20.98
N CYS A 33 -4.47 -17.05 20.10
CA CYS A 33 -5.22 -15.85 19.76
C CYS A 33 -6.29 -15.57 20.82
N PRO A 34 -6.31 -14.39 21.47
CA PRO A 34 -7.44 -13.99 22.29
C PRO A 34 -8.72 -13.92 21.41
N LYS A 35 -9.86 -14.38 21.94
CA LYS A 35 -11.11 -14.52 21.15
C LYS A 35 -11.56 -13.20 20.52
N GLU A 36 -11.25 -12.07 21.16
CA GLU A 36 -11.59 -10.73 20.72
C GLU A 36 -10.90 -10.31 19.41
N TYR A 37 -9.84 -11.00 18.98
CA TYR A 37 -9.14 -10.72 17.72
C TYR A 37 -9.52 -11.68 16.58
N GLU A 38 -10.43 -12.64 16.79
CA GLU A 38 -10.82 -13.65 15.80
C GLU A 38 -11.25 -13.01 14.46
N ASN A 39 -12.11 -11.99 14.51
CA ASN A 39 -12.54 -11.27 13.30
C ASN A 39 -11.40 -10.55 12.59
N PHE A 40 -10.42 -10.02 13.34
CA PHE A 40 -9.25 -9.37 12.77
C PHE A 40 -8.42 -10.38 11.95
N PHE A 41 -8.16 -11.58 12.47
CA PHE A 41 -7.41 -12.60 11.72
C PHE A 41 -8.15 -13.10 10.48
N GLN A 42 -9.48 -13.25 10.58
CA GLN A 42 -10.31 -13.62 9.43
C GLN A 42 -10.25 -12.54 8.36
N ASP A 43 -10.39 -11.27 8.74
CA ASP A 43 -10.32 -10.15 7.81
C ASP A 43 -8.91 -9.96 7.22
N CYS A 44 -7.83 -10.18 7.99
CA CYS A 44 -6.46 -10.25 7.47
C CYS A 44 -6.30 -11.35 6.41
N ALA A 45 -6.84 -12.55 6.64
CA ALA A 45 -6.78 -13.62 5.66
C ALA A 45 -7.56 -13.28 4.38
N LYS A 46 -8.71 -12.62 4.52
CA LYS A 46 -9.48 -12.13 3.38
C LYS A 46 -8.76 -11.05 2.58
N ILE A 47 -8.08 -10.11 3.25
CA ILE A 47 -7.20 -9.13 2.60
C ILE A 47 -6.09 -9.87 1.83
N SER A 48 -5.45 -10.85 2.47
CA SER A 48 -4.41 -11.65 1.81
C SER A 48 -4.91 -12.38 0.57
N LEU A 49 -6.15 -12.92 0.60
CA LEU A 49 -6.76 -13.55 -0.57
C LEU A 49 -7.04 -12.55 -1.68
N PHE A 50 -7.64 -11.40 -1.34
CA PHE A 50 -7.86 -10.32 -2.31
C PHE A 50 -6.55 -9.90 -2.99
N LEU A 51 -5.47 -9.69 -2.23
CA LEU A 51 -4.17 -9.29 -2.79
C LEU A 51 -3.45 -10.41 -3.56
N GLN A 52 -3.89 -11.66 -3.44
CA GLN A 52 -3.45 -12.78 -4.28
C GLN A 52 -4.20 -12.86 -5.61
N ASP A 53 -5.45 -12.41 -5.63
CA ASP A 53 -6.28 -12.38 -6.83
C ASP A 53 -5.85 -11.20 -7.73
N THR A 54 -5.04 -11.53 -8.72
CA THR A 54 -4.49 -10.54 -9.66
C THR A 54 -5.60 -9.79 -10.41
N ASP A 55 -6.67 -10.48 -10.80
CA ASP A 55 -7.75 -9.88 -11.57
C ASP A 55 -8.58 -8.92 -10.72
N ALA A 56 -8.89 -9.31 -9.48
CA ALA A 56 -9.55 -8.43 -8.52
C ALA A 56 -8.71 -7.18 -8.22
N VAL A 57 -7.40 -7.34 -8.02
CA VAL A 57 -6.48 -6.21 -7.81
C VAL A 57 -6.42 -5.30 -9.04
N LEU A 58 -6.31 -5.87 -10.24
CA LEU A 58 -6.32 -5.10 -11.50
C LEU A 58 -7.62 -4.30 -11.66
N ASN A 59 -8.77 -4.89 -11.33
CA ASN A 59 -10.05 -4.18 -11.38
C ASN A 59 -10.07 -2.93 -10.47
N GLN A 60 -9.53 -3.05 -9.26
CA GLN A 60 -9.44 -1.90 -8.34
C GLN A 60 -8.38 -0.89 -8.79
N LEU A 61 -7.30 -1.32 -9.45
CA LEU A 61 -6.33 -0.42 -10.05
C LEU A 61 -6.93 0.40 -11.20
N ARG A 62 -7.78 -0.19 -12.04
CA ARG A 62 -8.53 0.54 -13.10
C ARG A 62 -9.48 1.57 -12.50
N THR A 63 -10.13 1.21 -11.39
CA THR A 63 -10.96 2.15 -10.63
C THR A 63 -10.14 3.32 -10.09
N LEU A 64 -8.96 3.06 -9.51
CA LEU A 64 -8.03 4.10 -9.09
C LEU A 64 -7.59 4.98 -10.27
N ASN A 65 -7.24 4.39 -11.42
CA ASN A 65 -6.85 5.14 -12.60
C ASN A 65 -7.95 6.08 -13.09
N THR A 66 -9.22 5.63 -13.05
CA THR A 66 -10.38 6.47 -13.38
C THR A 66 -10.46 7.71 -12.48
N LEU A 67 -10.23 7.55 -11.17
CA LEU A 67 -10.19 8.66 -10.22
C LEU A 67 -9.03 9.62 -10.50
N LEU A 68 -7.87 9.09 -10.87
CA LEU A 68 -6.69 9.88 -11.24
C LEU A 68 -6.93 10.70 -12.51
N VAL A 69 -7.56 10.10 -13.53
CA VAL A 69 -7.93 10.77 -14.78
C VAL A 69 -8.88 11.94 -14.50
N ALA A 70 -9.90 11.73 -13.66
CA ALA A 70 -10.84 12.78 -13.27
C ALA A 70 -10.13 13.95 -12.55
N GLU A 71 -9.23 13.66 -11.60
CA GLU A 71 -8.52 14.69 -10.85
C GLU A 71 -7.47 15.44 -11.71
N ALA A 72 -6.77 14.74 -12.60
CA ALA A 72 -5.85 15.36 -13.53
C ALA A 72 -6.56 16.27 -14.54
N ASN A 73 -7.71 15.85 -15.09
CA ASN A 73 -8.55 16.68 -15.95
C ASN A 73 -8.99 17.96 -15.22
N LYS A 74 -9.47 17.82 -13.98
CA LYS A 74 -9.87 18.96 -13.13
C LYS A 74 -8.72 19.96 -12.90
N ARG A 75 -7.48 19.47 -12.84
CA ARG A 75 -6.26 20.30 -12.64
C ARG A 75 -5.59 20.75 -13.93
N GLY A 76 -6.08 20.35 -15.10
CA GLY A 76 -5.43 20.61 -16.38
C GLY A 76 -4.02 20.01 -16.47
N VAL A 77 -3.79 18.85 -15.85
CA VAL A 77 -2.50 18.15 -15.88
C VAL A 77 -2.50 17.16 -17.04
N PRO A 78 -1.54 17.24 -17.99
CA PRO A 78 -1.52 16.39 -19.17
C PRO A 78 -1.15 14.94 -18.82
N PHE A 79 -1.72 14.02 -19.60
CA PHE A 79 -1.46 12.57 -19.58
C PHE A 79 -0.25 12.22 -20.43
N SER A 80 0.93 12.74 -20.09
CA SER A 80 2.14 12.52 -20.86
C SER A 80 3.30 12.20 -19.94
N ASP A 81 4.12 11.23 -20.34
CA ASP A 81 5.42 10.91 -19.73
C ASP A 81 6.58 11.75 -20.32
N ASP A 82 6.25 12.85 -21.01
CA ASP A 82 7.23 13.78 -21.56
C ASP A 82 7.98 14.49 -20.42
N ASP A 83 9.30 14.65 -20.57
CA ASP A 83 10.19 15.22 -19.56
C ASP A 83 9.86 16.70 -19.23
N ASN A 84 9.06 17.34 -20.09
CA ASN A 84 8.56 18.71 -19.91
C ASN A 84 7.38 18.83 -18.93
N VAL A 85 6.74 17.72 -18.55
CA VAL A 85 5.64 17.75 -17.59
C VAL A 85 6.20 17.85 -16.18
N ASP A 86 5.77 18.88 -15.44
CA ASP A 86 6.19 19.10 -14.06
C ASP A 86 5.77 17.90 -13.18
N ALA A 87 6.73 17.02 -12.89
CA ALA A 87 6.55 15.84 -12.02
C ALA A 87 5.97 16.19 -10.64
N LEU A 88 6.08 17.45 -10.19
CA LEU A 88 5.39 17.91 -8.99
C LEU A 88 3.87 17.94 -9.17
N LYS A 89 3.36 18.32 -10.34
CA LYS A 89 1.93 18.30 -10.67
C LYS A 89 1.39 16.87 -10.69
N HIS A 90 2.11 15.95 -11.34
CA HIS A 90 1.78 14.52 -11.33
C HIS A 90 1.74 13.94 -9.92
N HIS A 91 2.77 14.19 -9.11
CA HIS A 91 2.80 13.77 -7.71
C HIS A 91 1.62 14.36 -6.92
N LYS A 92 1.24 15.62 -7.16
CA LYS A 92 0.09 16.26 -6.49
C LYS A 92 -1.24 15.61 -6.88
N VAL A 93 -1.42 15.18 -8.13
CA VAL A 93 -2.61 14.42 -8.56
C VAL A 93 -2.70 13.12 -7.77
N LEU A 94 -1.66 12.27 -7.85
CA LEU A 94 -1.67 10.97 -7.19
C LEU A 94 -1.88 11.12 -5.68
N ARG A 95 -1.10 11.99 -5.03
CA ARG A 95 -1.22 12.22 -3.59
C ARG A 95 -2.62 12.69 -3.20
N SER A 96 -3.20 13.63 -3.94
CA SER A 96 -4.50 14.19 -3.60
C SER A 96 -5.63 13.18 -3.72
N VAL A 97 -5.59 12.31 -4.74
CA VAL A 97 -6.57 11.23 -4.88
C VAL A 97 -6.41 10.22 -3.74
N LEU A 98 -5.18 9.79 -3.45
CA LEU A 98 -4.90 8.86 -2.35
C LEU A 98 -5.39 9.43 -1.01
N GLU A 99 -4.99 10.65 -0.66
CA GLU A 99 -5.39 11.31 0.59
C GLU A 99 -6.92 11.46 0.70
N HIS A 100 -7.58 11.88 -0.38
CA HIS A 100 -9.02 12.07 -0.39
C HIS A 100 -9.79 10.75 -0.24
N GLU A 101 -9.41 9.71 -0.97
CA GLU A 101 -10.13 8.43 -0.94
C GLU A 101 -9.80 7.60 0.30
N LEU A 102 -8.55 7.62 0.77
CA LEU A 102 -8.18 6.98 2.04
C LEU A 102 -8.91 7.63 3.23
N HIS A 103 -9.14 8.94 3.17
CA HIS A 103 -9.92 9.62 4.20
C HIS A 103 -11.37 9.10 4.27
N LYS A 104 -12.01 8.84 3.12
CA LYS A 104 -13.38 8.29 3.06
C LYS A 104 -13.51 6.92 3.71
N ILE A 105 -12.44 6.13 3.72
CA ILE A 105 -12.42 4.80 4.36
C ILE A 105 -11.88 4.84 5.81
N GLY A 106 -11.69 6.04 6.36
CA GLY A 106 -11.43 6.29 7.78
C GLY A 106 -10.00 6.70 8.14
N PHE A 107 -9.06 6.73 7.20
CA PHE A 107 -7.69 7.19 7.50
C PHE A 107 -7.64 8.69 7.76
N ALA A 108 -6.54 9.14 8.37
CA ALA A 108 -6.25 10.56 8.46
C ALA A 108 -6.16 11.21 7.07
N PRO A 109 -6.63 12.46 6.91
CA PRO A 109 -6.75 13.13 5.61
C PRO A 109 -5.41 13.44 4.94
N ASN A 110 -4.31 13.39 5.69
CA ASN A 110 -2.96 13.68 5.17
C ASN A 110 -2.06 12.47 5.40
N LEU A 111 -1.36 12.04 4.36
CA LEU A 111 -0.34 11.00 4.47
C LEU A 111 0.86 11.54 5.26
N GLY A 112 1.28 10.78 6.25
CA GLY A 112 2.50 11.06 7.00
C GLY A 112 3.75 10.81 6.15
N LYS A 113 4.87 11.37 6.58
CA LYS A 113 6.18 11.12 5.99
C LYS A 113 7.17 10.88 7.12
N ALA A 114 7.86 9.75 7.07
CA ALA A 114 9.01 9.53 7.93
C ALA A 114 10.15 10.48 7.53
N LEU A 115 10.70 11.22 8.50
CA LEU A 115 11.88 12.06 8.27
C LEU A 115 13.19 11.28 8.35
N ASP A 116 13.16 10.12 9.00
CA ASP A 116 14.27 9.18 9.16
C ASP A 116 13.74 7.74 9.36
N VAL A 117 14.62 6.75 9.51
CA VAL A 117 14.28 5.38 9.88
C VAL A 117 13.53 5.39 11.21
N LEU A 118 12.29 4.87 11.21
CA LEU A 118 11.47 4.83 12.41
C LEU A 118 11.79 3.58 13.21
N GLU A 119 11.94 3.75 14.52
CA GLU A 119 11.96 2.61 15.44
C GLU A 119 10.63 1.84 15.39
N LEU A 120 10.68 0.54 15.68
CA LEU A 120 9.50 -0.33 15.76
C LEU A 120 8.43 0.22 16.73
N SER A 121 8.87 0.82 17.84
CA SER A 121 8.00 1.45 18.84
C SER A 121 7.19 2.63 18.25
N THR A 122 7.80 3.36 17.31
CA THR A 122 7.19 4.49 16.61
C THR A 122 6.25 4.01 15.52
N PHE A 123 6.61 2.99 14.74
CA PHE A 123 5.71 2.35 13.77
C PHE A 123 4.41 1.88 14.43
N LYS A 124 4.50 1.18 15.58
CA LYS A 124 3.32 0.75 16.35
C LYS A 124 2.41 1.90 16.75
N LYS A 125 2.99 3.00 17.27
CA LYS A 125 2.24 4.21 17.68
C LYS A 125 1.58 4.92 16.50
N ILE A 126 2.21 4.90 15.34
CA ILE A 126 1.66 5.50 14.12
C ILE A 126 0.48 4.66 13.63
N PHE A 127 0.64 3.34 13.56
CA PHE A 127 -0.42 2.44 13.12
C PHE A 127 -1.60 2.46 14.07
N SER A 128 -1.40 2.42 15.39
CA SER A 128 -2.49 2.48 16.36
C SER A 128 -3.30 3.78 16.32
N LYS A 129 -2.76 4.85 15.72
CA LYS A 129 -3.44 6.12 15.47
C LYS A 129 -4.12 6.21 14.10
N GLY A 130 -4.04 5.17 13.26
CA GLY A 130 -4.62 5.21 11.92
C GLY A 130 -3.89 6.10 10.93
N LEU A 131 -2.60 6.35 11.19
CA LEU A 131 -1.77 7.19 10.33
C LEU A 131 -1.06 6.32 9.30
N LEU A 132 -1.41 6.51 8.03
CA LEU A 132 -0.71 5.88 6.92
C LEU A 132 0.46 6.76 6.48
N LEU A 133 1.62 6.14 6.29
CA LEU A 133 2.84 6.82 5.88
C LEU A 133 3.09 6.62 4.38
N LYS A 134 3.82 7.56 3.79
CA LYS A 134 4.54 7.30 2.55
C LYS A 134 5.66 6.30 2.79
N ASP A 135 5.86 5.43 1.82
CA ASP A 135 6.96 4.48 1.85
C ASP A 135 8.29 5.26 1.77
N PRO A 136 9.29 4.88 2.57
CA PRO A 136 10.61 5.47 2.49
C PRO A 136 11.23 5.05 1.16
N GLY A 137 11.00 5.83 0.11
CA GLY A 137 11.45 5.43 -1.23
C GLY A 137 12.97 5.54 -1.44
N ALA A 138 13.80 5.49 -0.40
CA ALA A 138 15.25 5.42 -0.49
C ALA A 138 15.67 3.95 -0.32
N GLY A 139 16.07 3.30 -1.42
CA GLY A 139 16.65 1.94 -1.40
C GLY A 139 15.68 0.78 -1.58
N LEU A 140 14.36 1.01 -1.61
CA LEU A 140 13.36 -0.03 -1.86
C LEU A 140 12.95 -0.05 -3.34
N GLU A 141 12.70 -1.25 -3.88
CA GLU A 141 12.27 -1.47 -5.28
C GLU A 141 10.84 -0.97 -5.56
N HIS A 142 10.14 -0.45 -4.56
CA HIS A 142 8.78 0.07 -4.66
C HIS A 142 8.69 1.59 -4.38
N GLY A 143 7.74 2.27 -5.02
CA GLY A 143 7.58 3.73 -4.95
C GLY A 143 7.02 4.24 -3.62
N GLU A 144 7.01 5.57 -3.42
CA GLU A 144 6.60 6.27 -2.18
C GLU A 144 5.14 6.04 -1.74
N PHE A 145 4.30 5.47 -2.59
CA PHE A 145 2.86 5.38 -2.39
C PHE A 145 2.34 3.95 -2.48
N THR A 146 3.20 2.95 -2.39
CA THR A 146 2.78 1.57 -2.67
C THR A 146 1.88 1.02 -1.59
N HIS A 147 2.22 1.18 -0.30
CA HIS A 147 1.29 0.83 0.79
C HIS A 147 0.02 1.70 0.78
N PRO A 148 0.08 3.04 0.58
CA PRO A 148 -1.12 3.84 0.33
C PRO A 148 -2.02 3.31 -0.78
N ILE A 149 -1.45 2.86 -1.91
CA ILE A 149 -2.19 2.23 -2.99
C ILE A 149 -2.81 0.91 -2.51
N GLN A 150 -2.04 0.00 -1.89
CA GLN A 150 -2.59 -1.29 -1.37
C GLN A 150 -3.81 -1.07 -0.48
N TRP A 151 -3.72 -0.17 0.49
CA TRP A 151 -4.82 0.12 1.41
C TRP A 151 -6.02 0.77 0.72
N LEU A 152 -5.79 1.61 -0.28
CA LEU A 152 -6.88 2.14 -1.08
C LEU A 152 -7.56 1.04 -1.91
N LEU A 153 -6.81 0.11 -2.51
CA LEU A 153 -7.39 -1.00 -3.28
C LEU A 153 -8.28 -1.89 -2.39
N ILE A 154 -7.84 -2.17 -1.16
CA ILE A 154 -8.65 -2.86 -0.14
C ILE A 154 -9.95 -2.07 0.14
N GLY A 155 -9.84 -0.75 0.27
CA GLY A 155 -10.98 0.16 0.46
C GLY A 155 -11.98 0.17 -0.70
N LEU A 156 -11.47 0.23 -1.92
CA LEU A 156 -12.29 0.19 -3.14
C LEU A 156 -12.98 -1.16 -3.27
N GLN A 157 -12.26 -2.28 -3.04
CA GLN A 157 -12.83 -3.61 -3.01
C GLN A 157 -13.95 -3.72 -1.97
N GLN A 158 -13.73 -3.24 -0.74
CA GLN A 158 -14.74 -3.29 0.32
C GLN A 158 -16.01 -2.49 -0.04
N LYS A 159 -15.87 -1.40 -0.80
CA LYS A 159 -17.00 -0.59 -1.26
C LYS A 159 -17.77 -1.28 -2.38
N ASP A 160 -17.07 -1.95 -3.29
CA ASP A 160 -17.66 -2.64 -4.43
C ASP A 160 -18.31 -3.97 -4.02
N THR A 161 -17.55 -4.82 -3.34
CA THR A 161 -18.00 -6.11 -2.80
C THR A 161 -17.57 -6.22 -1.33
N PRO A 162 -18.47 -5.92 -0.37
CA PRO A 162 -18.16 -6.01 1.05
C PRO A 162 -17.67 -7.40 1.45
N PHE A 163 -16.42 -7.50 1.91
CA PHE A 163 -15.78 -8.76 2.27
C PHE A 163 -15.23 -8.77 3.70
N LEU A 164 -14.90 -7.60 4.25
CA LEU A 164 -14.41 -7.42 5.61
C LEU A 164 -15.55 -7.24 6.61
N THR A 165 -15.37 -7.77 7.81
CA THR A 165 -16.32 -7.62 8.93
C THR A 165 -16.03 -6.41 9.80
N LEU A 166 -14.76 -6.04 9.93
CA LEU A 166 -14.31 -4.87 10.68
C LEU A 166 -14.11 -3.67 9.73
N PRO A 167 -14.30 -2.44 10.22
CA PRO A 167 -13.86 -1.25 9.49
C PRO A 167 -12.36 -1.34 9.16
N ILE A 168 -11.98 -0.91 7.95
CA ILE A 168 -10.59 -0.96 7.46
C ILE A 168 -9.62 -0.30 8.43
N LEU A 169 -9.96 0.90 8.93
CA LEU A 169 -9.15 1.59 9.93
C LEU A 169 -8.94 0.76 11.20
N LYS A 170 -9.94 0.00 11.64
CA LYS A 170 -9.82 -0.85 12.84
C LYS A 170 -8.86 -2.02 12.61
N ILE A 171 -8.88 -2.61 11.41
CA ILE A 171 -7.91 -3.64 11.02
C ILE A 171 -6.50 -3.03 11.01
N PHE A 172 -6.33 -1.89 10.32
CA PHE A 172 -5.05 -1.19 10.25
C PHE A 172 -4.49 -0.84 11.63
N ASN A 173 -5.32 -0.27 12.53
CA ASN A 173 -4.89 0.11 13.87
C ASN A 173 -4.42 -1.08 14.72
N THR A 174 -5.01 -2.26 14.48
CA THR A 174 -4.69 -3.47 15.23
C THR A 174 -3.24 -3.92 15.01
N PHE A 175 -2.65 -3.65 13.84
CA PHE A 175 -1.21 -3.90 13.62
C PHE A 175 -0.31 -3.12 14.59
N GLY A 176 -0.79 -1.99 15.11
CA GLY A 176 -0.08 -1.18 16.10
C GLY A 176 -0.23 -1.64 17.55
N HIS A 177 -1.03 -2.67 17.85
CA HIS A 177 -1.31 -3.09 19.23
C HIS A 177 -0.15 -3.86 19.91
N GLY A 178 0.80 -4.39 19.14
CA GLY A 178 1.94 -5.12 19.66
C GLY A 178 2.80 -5.73 18.57
N ASP A 179 4.00 -6.20 18.92
CA ASP A 179 4.99 -6.72 17.95
C ASP A 179 4.43 -7.91 17.16
N ASN A 180 3.72 -8.77 17.87
CA ASN A 180 2.97 -9.89 17.31
C ASN A 180 2.02 -9.49 16.18
N TYR A 181 1.22 -8.44 16.37
CA TYR A 181 0.30 -7.97 15.35
C TYR A 181 1.04 -7.28 14.21
N LEU A 182 2.12 -6.58 14.51
CA LEU A 182 2.96 -5.97 13.49
C LEU A 182 3.66 -7.01 12.60
N LEU A 183 3.93 -8.22 13.10
CA LEU A 183 4.42 -9.31 12.24
C LEU A 183 3.34 -9.84 11.27
N ILE A 184 2.05 -9.62 11.53
CA ILE A 184 0.98 -9.97 10.59
C ILE A 184 0.98 -9.00 9.40
N TRP A 185 1.32 -7.73 9.62
CA TRP A 185 1.45 -6.74 8.55
C TRP A 185 2.38 -7.23 7.43
N SER A 186 3.56 -7.76 7.80
CA SER A 186 4.54 -8.30 6.84
C SER A 186 4.10 -9.58 6.14
N VAL A 187 3.01 -10.22 6.58
CA VAL A 187 2.44 -11.39 5.91
C VAL A 187 1.28 -11.00 4.99
N VAL A 188 0.57 -9.92 5.33
CA VAL A 188 -0.68 -9.54 4.65
C VAL A 188 -0.44 -8.51 3.55
N VAL A 189 0.36 -7.47 3.80
CA VAL A 189 0.52 -6.33 2.86
C VAL A 189 1.97 -5.92 2.62
N ASP A 190 2.92 -6.49 3.36
CA ASP A 190 4.35 -6.16 3.27
C ASP A 190 5.22 -7.42 3.19
N LEU A 191 4.76 -8.37 2.37
CA LEU A 191 5.45 -9.63 2.14
C LEU A 191 6.64 -9.41 1.21
N LEU A 192 7.79 -10.01 1.53
CA LEU A 192 8.99 -9.88 0.70
C LEU A 192 8.73 -10.44 -0.71
N LYS A 193 9.25 -9.75 -1.73
CA LYS A 193 9.07 -10.12 -3.15
C LYS A 193 9.61 -11.51 -3.52
N GLU A 194 10.54 -12.06 -2.75
CA GLU A 194 11.06 -13.42 -2.90
C GLU A 194 10.07 -14.47 -2.38
N ALA A 195 9.18 -14.07 -1.45
CA ALA A 195 8.22 -14.94 -0.79
C ALA A 195 6.85 -14.97 -1.50
N CYS A 196 6.55 -14.04 -2.41
CA CYS A 196 5.34 -14.10 -3.24
C CYS A 196 5.48 -13.48 -4.64
N TYR A 197 4.50 -13.77 -5.49
CA TYR A 197 4.39 -13.25 -6.86
C TYR A 197 3.19 -12.31 -7.04
N ASP A 198 2.57 -11.88 -5.95
CA ASP A 198 1.28 -11.19 -5.92
C ASP A 198 1.34 -9.84 -5.17
N ALA A 199 0.21 -9.14 -5.10
CA ALA A 199 0.13 -7.78 -4.58
C ALA A 199 0.25 -7.66 -3.05
N ARG A 200 0.47 -8.77 -2.33
CA ARG A 200 0.89 -8.72 -0.91
C ARG A 200 2.32 -8.22 -0.75
N SER A 201 3.15 -8.31 -1.81
CA SER A 201 4.44 -7.63 -1.87
C SER A 201 4.26 -6.24 -2.49
N PRO A 202 4.70 -5.16 -1.82
CA PRO A 202 4.66 -3.83 -2.41
C PRO A 202 5.53 -3.77 -3.67
N GLU A 203 6.70 -4.41 -3.73
CA GLU A 203 7.53 -4.46 -4.94
C GLU A 203 6.82 -5.12 -6.11
N ARG A 204 6.09 -6.21 -5.86
CA ARG A 204 5.34 -6.92 -6.90
C ARG A 204 4.18 -6.08 -7.40
N LEU A 205 3.40 -5.46 -6.51
CA LEU A 205 2.34 -4.54 -6.91
C LEU A 205 2.89 -3.35 -7.71
N HIS A 206 3.97 -2.73 -7.22
CA HIS A 206 4.56 -1.58 -7.88
C HIS A 206 5.06 -1.95 -9.29
N ARG A 207 5.72 -3.10 -9.42
CA ARG A 207 6.16 -3.62 -10.72
C ARG A 207 4.99 -3.96 -11.63
N MET A 208 3.91 -4.53 -11.09
CA MET A 208 2.69 -4.82 -11.85
C MET A 208 2.10 -3.54 -12.45
N ILE A 209 2.08 -2.43 -11.70
CA ILE A 209 1.64 -1.12 -12.23
C ILE A 209 2.58 -0.64 -13.34
N LEU A 210 3.89 -0.65 -13.09
CA LEU A 210 4.87 -0.11 -14.04
C LEU A 210 4.98 -0.91 -15.35
N ASN A 211 4.81 -2.23 -15.26
CA ASN A 211 4.94 -3.15 -16.40
C ASN A 211 3.59 -3.48 -17.04
N SER A 212 2.49 -2.84 -16.61
CA SER A 212 1.19 -3.10 -17.21
C SER A 212 1.13 -2.58 -18.64
N ASP A 213 0.56 -3.39 -19.52
CA ASP A 213 0.17 -3.05 -20.89
C ASP A 213 -1.33 -2.69 -20.98
N ASP A 214 -2.03 -2.65 -19.84
CA ASP A 214 -3.43 -2.29 -19.76
C ASP A 214 -3.61 -0.76 -19.96
N PRO A 215 -4.29 -0.31 -21.04
CA PRO A 215 -4.53 1.10 -21.28
C PRO A 215 -5.34 1.77 -20.16
N ASP A 216 -6.17 1.01 -19.43
CA ASP A 216 -6.95 1.53 -18.30
C ASP A 216 -6.10 1.75 -17.05
N LEU A 217 -4.78 1.51 -17.10
CA LEU A 217 -3.81 1.81 -16.05
C LEU A 217 -2.76 2.86 -16.46
N GLU A 218 -2.85 3.40 -17.67
CA GLU A 218 -1.78 4.20 -18.28
C GLU A 218 -1.41 5.44 -17.44
N LEU A 219 -2.40 6.20 -16.95
CA LEU A 219 -2.09 7.38 -16.15
C LEU A 219 -1.46 7.01 -14.81
N LEU A 220 -1.97 6.00 -14.10
CA LEU A 220 -1.37 5.51 -12.87
C LEU A 220 0.10 5.11 -13.08
N LYS A 221 0.39 4.39 -14.17
CA LYS A 221 1.75 4.03 -14.59
C LYS A 221 2.62 5.27 -14.79
N ILE A 222 2.17 6.26 -15.56
CA ILE A 222 2.88 7.54 -15.78
C ILE A 222 3.16 8.26 -14.46
N LEU A 223 2.16 8.37 -13.57
CA LEU A 223 2.29 9.07 -12.29
C LEU A 223 3.28 8.36 -11.35
N CYS A 224 3.30 7.03 -11.35
CA CYS A 224 4.29 6.26 -10.61
C CYS A 224 5.70 6.39 -11.23
N HIS A 225 5.80 6.36 -12.55
CA HIS A 225 7.07 6.41 -13.28
C HIS A 225 7.78 7.77 -13.22
N SER A 226 7.05 8.88 -13.41
CA SER A 226 7.60 10.25 -13.35
C SER A 226 8.31 10.55 -12.03
N ARG A 227 7.86 9.93 -10.94
CA ARG A 227 8.47 10.08 -9.62
C ARG A 227 9.81 9.34 -9.49
N ILE A 228 9.93 8.17 -10.12
CA ILE A 228 11.19 7.42 -10.21
C ILE A 228 12.21 8.23 -11.01
N LYS A 229 11.82 8.70 -12.21
CA LYS A 229 12.67 9.54 -13.08
C LYS A 229 13.25 10.75 -12.34
N LYS A 230 12.40 11.56 -11.69
CA LYS A 230 12.84 12.74 -10.92
C LYS A 230 13.91 12.41 -9.87
N ARG A 231 13.82 11.25 -9.23
CA ARG A 231 14.80 10.85 -8.21
C ARG A 231 16.11 10.37 -8.82
N VAL A 232 16.07 9.64 -9.93
CA VAL A 232 17.26 9.27 -10.70
C VAL A 232 18.00 10.53 -11.20
N MET A 233 17.27 11.50 -11.75
CA MET A 233 17.85 12.79 -12.17
C MET A 233 18.48 13.55 -11.01
N ASN A 234 17.82 13.59 -9.85
CA ASN A 234 18.38 14.22 -8.65
C ASN A 234 19.66 13.52 -8.18
N LEU A 235 19.71 12.17 -8.21
CA LEU A 235 20.90 11.40 -7.87
C LEU A 235 22.05 11.67 -8.85
N GLN A 236 21.78 11.70 -10.15
CA GLN A 236 22.78 12.04 -11.19
C GLN A 236 23.28 13.48 -11.08
N SER A 237 22.40 14.44 -10.73
CA SER A 237 22.81 15.83 -10.49
C SER A 237 23.76 15.96 -9.27
N THR A 238 23.58 15.11 -8.26
CA THR A 238 24.49 15.02 -7.12
C THR A 238 25.79 14.26 -7.40
N PHE A 239 25.95 13.60 -8.55
CA PHE A 239 27.23 13.00 -8.95
C PHE A 239 28.24 14.03 -9.48
N PHE A 240 27.78 15.22 -9.92
CA PHE A 240 28.63 16.32 -10.40
C PHE A 240 28.91 17.40 -9.33
N SER A 241 28.29 17.30 -8.16
CA SER A 241 28.66 18.05 -6.96
C SER A 241 29.31 17.08 -5.97
N GLU A 242 30.50 17.38 -5.47
CA GLU A 242 31.23 16.51 -4.54
C GLU A 242 30.34 15.77 -3.54
N LYS A 243 30.50 14.45 -3.52
CA LYS A 243 29.89 13.46 -2.62
C LYS A 243 29.36 14.06 -1.30
N LYS A 244 28.04 14.21 -1.21
CA LYS A 244 27.35 13.71 -0.01
C LYS A 244 26.86 12.31 -0.31
N LEU A 245 27.79 11.35 -0.28
CA LEU A 245 27.43 10.02 0.23
C LEU A 245 26.75 10.31 1.56
N TYR A 246 25.45 10.06 1.67
CA TYR A 246 24.87 9.87 2.98
C TYR A 246 25.64 8.69 3.54
N PRO A 247 26.54 8.88 4.53
CA PRO A 247 27.10 7.73 5.22
C PRO A 247 25.90 6.98 5.78
N ASN A 248 26.01 5.67 5.97
CA ASN A 248 25.10 4.96 6.86
C ASN A 248 25.00 5.77 8.15
N LYS A 249 23.94 6.58 8.29
CA LYS A 249 23.78 7.45 9.44
C LYS A 249 23.20 6.53 10.49
N GLU A 250 24.08 6.06 11.36
CA GLU A 250 23.67 5.49 12.63
C GLU A 250 22.75 6.49 13.32
N TYR A 251 21.62 5.95 13.77
CA TYR A 251 20.52 6.69 14.38
C TYR A 251 20.98 7.37 15.67
N ILE A 252 20.67 8.67 15.78
CA ILE A 252 20.77 9.41 17.04
C ILE A 252 19.32 9.73 17.44
N PRO A 253 18.82 9.18 18.57
CA PRO A 253 17.49 9.51 19.06
C PRO A 253 17.37 11.02 19.28
N SER A 254 16.29 11.61 18.78
CA SER A 254 15.90 12.96 19.14
C SER A 254 14.84 12.87 20.23
N ASP A 255 15.05 13.55 21.36
CA ASP A 255 14.09 13.68 22.47
C ASP A 255 12.81 14.47 22.09
N ASP A 256 12.65 14.81 20.81
CA ASP A 256 11.60 15.70 20.33
C ASP A 256 10.30 14.93 20.01
N LYS A 257 9.26 15.17 20.81
CA LYS A 257 7.93 14.53 20.72
C LYS A 257 7.12 14.92 19.47
N ASN A 258 7.76 15.42 18.42
CA ASN A 258 7.15 16.05 17.24
C ASN A 258 7.42 15.28 15.92
N LEU A 259 7.40 13.95 15.94
CA LEU A 259 7.62 13.08 14.75
C LEU A 259 6.48 13.09 13.70
N LEU A 260 5.43 13.89 13.89
CA LEU A 260 4.25 13.93 13.01
C LEU A 260 3.80 15.38 12.84
N TYR A 261 4.26 16.05 11.78
CA TYR A 261 3.58 17.24 11.29
C TYR A 261 2.48 16.82 10.31
N PRO A 262 1.19 17.07 10.58
CA PRO A 262 0.28 17.37 9.48
C PRO A 262 0.80 18.63 8.81
N LEU A 263 1.06 18.59 7.50
CA LEU A 263 1.34 19.79 6.74
C LEU A 263 0.04 20.60 6.70
N ASN A 264 -0.08 21.59 7.60
CA ASN A 264 -1.14 22.58 7.53
C ASN A 264 -0.73 23.72 6.59
N ASN A 265 -1.73 24.12 5.79
CA ASN A 265 -1.83 25.21 4.82
C ASN A 265 -1.53 24.83 3.37
#